data_AF-A0AAW7Y1S0-F1
#
_entry.id   AF-A0AAW7Y1S0-F1
#
_cell.length_a   1.000
_cell.length_b   1.000
_cell.length_c   1.000
_cell.angle_alpha   90.00
_cell.angle_beta   90.00
_cell.angle_gamma   90.00
#
_symmetry.space_group_name_H-M   'P 1'
#
loop_
_entity.id
_entity.type
_entity.pdbx_description
1 polymer ?
#
loop_
_entity_poly.entity_id
_entity_poly.type
_entity_poly.pdbx_seq_one_letter_code
_entity_poly.pdbx_strand_id
1 'polypeptide(L)'
;MLDENHSLAIEFPEHQNTIHQLKMANANFKSMADRYHKLDHAIRGLENQSLPIGDTSFSQMKLERAHLKDKIFEIIGQTDK
;
A
#
# COMPACT_ATOMS: atom_id res chain seq x y z
N MET A 1 -5.90 -10.59 14.29
CA MET A 1 -4.58 -10.64 13.63
C MET A 1 -4.86 -10.32 12.17
N LEU A 2 -4.71 -9.06 11.77
CA LEU A 2 -5.11 -8.60 10.44
C LEU A 2 -4.03 -9.01 9.45
N ASP A 3 -4.31 -10.11 8.77
CA ASP A 3 -3.75 -10.60 7.52
C ASP A 3 -2.49 -9.89 7.01
N GLU A 4 -1.37 -10.53 7.32
CA GLU A 4 -0.05 -10.28 6.74
C GLU A 4 0.00 -10.53 5.21
N ASN A 5 -1.11 -10.98 4.60
CA ASN A 5 -1.18 -11.48 3.23
C ASN A 5 -1.09 -10.42 2.12
N HIS A 6 -1.17 -9.12 2.42
CA HIS A 6 -1.08 -8.05 1.41
C HIS A 6 -0.26 -6.83 1.87
N SER A 7 0.67 -7.04 2.78
CA SER A 7 1.63 -6.01 3.15
C SER A 7 2.62 -5.76 2.00
N LEU A 8 3.07 -4.51 1.82
CA LEU A 8 4.14 -4.15 0.88
C LEU A 8 5.38 -5.05 0.98
N ALA A 9 5.59 -5.62 2.17
CA ALA A 9 6.50 -6.72 2.47
C ALA A 9 6.45 -7.90 1.48
N ILE A 10 5.26 -8.28 0.98
CA ILE A 10 5.08 -9.40 0.04
C ILE A 10 5.29 -8.95 -1.41
N GLU A 11 4.92 -7.71 -1.74
CA GLU A 11 5.21 -7.15 -3.08
C GLU A 11 6.70 -6.82 -3.27
N PHE A 12 7.42 -6.57 -2.19
CA PHE A 12 8.85 -6.27 -2.17
C PHE A 12 9.58 -7.18 -1.19
N PRO A 13 9.71 -8.48 -1.49
CA PRO A 13 10.33 -9.45 -0.59
C PRO A 13 11.79 -9.09 -0.28
N GLU A 14 12.50 -8.49 -1.24
CA GLU A 14 13.89 -8.05 -1.07
C GLU A 14 14.03 -6.88 -0.09
N HIS A 15 13.00 -6.03 0.03
CA HIS A 15 12.98 -4.89 0.96
C HIS A 15 12.13 -5.16 2.19
N GLN A 16 11.68 -6.39 2.42
CA GLN A 16 10.77 -6.74 3.50
C GLN A 16 11.32 -6.36 4.88
N ASN A 17 12.63 -6.55 5.09
CA ASN A 17 13.31 -6.18 6.33
C ASN A 17 13.33 -4.65 6.52
N THR A 18 13.74 -3.90 5.50
CA THR A 18 13.77 -2.44 5.47
C THR A 18 12.38 -1.84 5.70
N ILE A 19 11.35 -2.41 5.05
CA ILE A 19 9.95 -2.03 5.23
C ILE A 19 9.52 -2.22 6.68
N HIS A 20 9.88 -3.35 7.30
CA HIS A 20 9.55 -3.62 8.70
C HIS A 20 10.22 -2.63 9.64
N GLN A 21 11.53 -2.41 9.46
CA GLN A 21 12.31 -1.41 10.21
C GLN A 21 11.71 -0.02 10.07
N LEU A 22 11.40 0.41 8.84
CA LEU A 22 10.75 1.69 8.56
C LEU A 22 9.36 1.80 9.15
N LYS A 23 8.57 0.72 9.17
CA LYS A 23 7.24 0.74 9.81
C LYS A 23 7.32 0.96 11.32
N MET A 24 8.42 0.54 11.95
CA MET A 24 8.64 0.71 13.39
C MET A 24 9.33 2.04 13.70
N ALA A 25 10.32 2.43 12.90
CA ALA A 25 11.11 3.64 13.09
C ALA A 25 10.45 4.91 12.53
N ASN A 26 9.59 4.78 11.52
CA ASN A 26 9.00 5.90 10.78
C ASN A 26 7.47 5.85 10.79
N ALA A 27 6.86 6.71 11.60
CA ALA A 27 5.41 6.81 11.72
C ALA A 27 4.71 7.22 10.40
N ASN A 28 5.38 8.01 9.54
CA ASN A 28 4.84 8.37 8.23
C ASN A 28 4.71 7.13 7.34
N PHE A 29 5.75 6.30 7.32
CA PHE A 29 5.76 5.06 6.56
C PHE A 29 4.66 4.10 7.04
N LYS A 30 4.50 3.97 8.36
CA LYS A 30 3.41 3.18 8.97
C LYS A 30 2.03 3.65 8.50
N SER A 31 1.79 4.96 8.49
CA SER A 31 0.51 5.54 8.05
C SER A 31 0.27 5.33 6.55
N MET A 32 1.30 5.43 5.72
CA MET A 32 1.23 5.13 4.28
C MET A 32 0.90 3.67 4.01
N ALA A 33 1.59 2.74 4.68
CA ALA A 33 1.34 1.31 4.55
C ALA A 33 -0.09 0.94 4.97
N ASP A 34 -0.60 1.54 6.05
CA ASP A 34 -1.97 1.34 6.51
C ASP A 34 -3.00 1.88 5.49
N ARG A 35 -2.76 3.07 4.92
CA ARG A 35 -3.60 3.61 3.83
C ARG A 35 -3.59 2.72 2.61
N TYR A 36 -2.42 2.22 2.20
CA TYR A 36 -2.29 1.31 1.05
C TYR A 36 -3.13 0.05 1.27
N HIS A 37 -3.03 -0.55 2.46
CA HIS A 37 -3.78 -1.76 2.80
C HIS A 37 -5.29 -1.51 2.82
N LYS A 38 -5.74 -0.37 3.36
CA LYS A 38 -7.14 0.04 3.34
C LYS A 38 -7.67 0.26 1.92
N LEU A 39 -6.87 0.90 1.07
CA LEU A 39 -7.21 1.11 -0.34
C LEU A 39 -7.32 -0.21 -1.09
N ASP A 40 -6.37 -1.12 -0.94
CA ASP A 40 -6.41 -2.43 -1.60
C ASP A 40 -7.64 -3.23 -1.15
N HIS A 41 -7.92 -3.25 0.15
CA HIS A 41 -9.12 -3.89 0.69
C HIS A 41 -10.41 -3.25 0.17
N ALA A 42 -10.47 -1.92 0.09
CA ALA A 42 -11.61 -1.21 -0.47
C ALA A 42 -11.79 -1.55 -1.96
N ILE A 43 -10.73 -1.47 -2.76
CA ILE A 43 -10.72 -1.83 -4.18
C ILE A 43 -11.26 -3.24 -4.37
N ARG A 44 -10.79 -4.23 -3.60
CA ARG A 44 -11.29 -5.61 -3.68
C ARG A 44 -12.77 -5.74 -3.30
N GLY A 45 -13.20 -5.03 -2.25
CA GLY A 45 -14.62 -4.99 -1.87
C GLY A 45 -15.49 -4.42 -2.99
N LEU A 46 -15.01 -3.36 -3.65
CA LEU A 46 -15.67 -2.71 -4.77
C LEU A 46 -15.65 -3.58 -6.04
N GLU A 47 -14.56 -4.29 -6.31
CA GLU A 47 -14.45 -5.28 -7.39
C GLU A 47 -15.43 -6.43 -7.17
N ASN A 48 -15.57 -6.92 -5.93
CA ASN A 48 -16.52 -7.97 -5.60
C ASN A 48 -17.99 -7.48 -5.66
N GLN A 49 -18.23 -6.20 -5.40
CA GLN A 49 -19.54 -5.56 -5.64
C GLN A 49 -19.82 -5.32 -7.14
N SER A 50 -18.92 -5.70 -8.04
CA SER A 50 -19.08 -5.58 -9.49
C SER A 50 -19.45 -4.16 -9.93
N LEU A 51 -18.84 -3.16 -9.29
CA LEU A 51 -19.10 -1.76 -9.60
C LEU A 51 -18.68 -1.44 -11.04
N PRO A 52 -19.46 -0.62 -11.76
CA PRO A 52 -19.11 -0.22 -13.10
C PRO A 52 -17.78 0.52 -13.09
N ILE A 53 -16.89 0.13 -13.99
CA ILE A 53 -15.50 0.62 -14.13
C ILE A 53 -15.43 2.14 -14.44
N GLY A 54 -16.58 2.80 -14.62
CA GLY A 54 -16.73 4.25 -14.75
C GLY A 54 -16.90 5.01 -13.43
N ASP A 55 -16.93 4.32 -12.29
CA ASP A 55 -16.99 4.99 -10.99
C ASP A 55 -15.70 5.77 -10.73
N THR A 56 -15.82 7.09 -10.64
CA THR A 56 -14.67 7.99 -10.47
C THR A 56 -13.92 7.70 -9.17
N SER A 57 -14.62 7.25 -8.12
CA SER A 57 -13.96 6.86 -6.87
C SER A 57 -13.08 5.64 -7.04
N PHE A 58 -13.48 4.63 -7.81
CA PHE A 58 -12.62 3.45 -8.05
C PHE A 58 -11.35 3.81 -8.84
N SER A 59 -11.48 4.67 -9.86
CA SER A 59 -10.32 5.17 -10.60
C SER A 59 -9.39 5.99 -9.71
N GLN A 60 -9.94 6.85 -8.83
CA GLN A 60 -9.17 7.59 -7.85
C GLN A 60 -8.45 6.67 -6.86
N MET A 61 -9.10 5.60 -6.39
CA MET A 61 -8.47 4.62 -5.49
C MET A 61 -7.29 3.90 -6.15
N LYS A 62 -7.42 3.50 -7.42
CA LYS A 62 -6.29 2.93 -8.17
C LYS A 62 -5.14 3.92 -8.30
N LEU A 63 -5.45 5.19 -8.56
CA LEU A 63 -4.46 6.26 -8.64
C LEU A 63 -3.75 6.44 -7.29
N GLU A 64 -4.50 6.53 -6.20
CA GLU A 64 -3.97 6.67 -4.84
C GLU A 64 -3.12 5.47 -4.43
N ARG A 65 -3.53 4.25 -4.81
CA ARG A 65 -2.74 3.03 -4.60
C ARG A 65 -1.39 3.11 -5.29
N ALA A 66 -1.36 3.54 -6.56
CA ALA A 66 -0.12 3.72 -7.31
C ALA A 66 0.77 4.82 -6.68
N HIS A 67 0.19 5.95 -6.30
CA HIS A 67 0.90 7.03 -5.62
C HIS A 67 1.51 6.59 -4.27
N LEU A 68 0.77 5.83 -3.48
CA LEU A 68 1.28 5.29 -2.21
C LEU A 68 2.43 4.33 -2.44
N LYS A 69 2.31 3.44 -3.44
CA LYS A 69 3.38 2.51 -3.82
C LYS A 69 4.66 3.27 -4.21
N ASP A 70 4.54 4.31 -5.04
CA ASP A 70 5.66 5.13 -5.48
C ASP A 70 6.35 5.83 -4.29
N LYS A 71 5.57 6.47 -3.41
CA LYS A 71 6.12 7.10 -2.19
C LYS A 71 6.81 6.10 -1.25
N ILE A 72 6.23 4.92 -1.09
CA ILE A 72 6.83 3.87 -0.26
C ILE A 72 8.16 3.43 -0.87
N PHE A 73 8.23 3.26 -2.19
CA PHE A 73 9.45 2.93 -2.89
C PHE A 73 10.50 4.03 -2.76
N GLU A 74 10.13 5.31 -2.87
CA GLU A 74 11.03 6.44 -2.62
C GLU A 74 11.61 6.41 -1.21
N ILE A 75 10.80 6.15 -0.17
CA ILE A 75 11.28 6.11 1.22
C ILE A 75 12.24 4.92 1.43
N ILE A 76 11.92 3.75 0.84
CA ILE A 76 12.81 2.58 0.91
C ILE A 76 14.14 2.92 0.23
N GLY A 77 14.11 3.47 -0.98
CA GLY A 77 15.32 3.86 -1.72
C GLY A 77 16.14 4.98 -1.04
N GLN A 78 15.49 5.86 -0.28
CA GLN A 78 16.19 6.85 0.55
C GLN A 78 16.84 6.23 1.79
N THR A 79 16.33 5.11 2.29
CA THR A 79 16.83 4.43 3.49
C THR A 79 17.98 3.47 3.17
N ASP A 80 18.02 2.92 1.95
CA ASP A 80 19.08 2.05 1.45
C ASP A 80 20.35 2.83 1.00
N LYS A 81 20.29 4.16 1.01
CA LYS A 81 21.34 5.06 0.51
C LYS A 81 22.26 5.56 1.61
#